data_AF-A0A1Y3SYP9-F1
#
_entry.id   AF-A0A1Y3SYP9-F1
#
_cell.length_a   1.000
_cell.length_b   1.000
_cell.length_c   1.000
_cell.angle_alpha   90.00
_cell.angle_beta   90.00
_cell.angle_gamma   90.00
#
_symmetry.space_group_name_H-M   'P 1'
#
loop_
_entity.id
_entity.type
_entity.pdbx_description
1 polymer ?
#
loop_
_entity_poly.entity_id
_entity_poly.type
_entity_poly.pdbx_seq_one_letter_code
_entity_poly.pdbx_strand_id
1 'polypeptide(L)'
;MSRLTNQIERMFRAINHDFFDDELEMPTITVVPTARAYAHVSVEPIWECGKDVKRRELNISSSYLSRPLELIVSSLIHESCHLLNLQHNIFDTSRGGTYHSKVFRATAEAHGLICTRTEKYGWSDTSSVLSDRLLDWVLLHDEFREIELCRNVPGLSAIPTGNRAAEGGTPVSAPRPNHNHRYVCPRCGNIARSGKAINLICGDCMVKMVEG
;
A
#
# COMPACT_ATOMS: atom_id res chain seq x y z
N MET A 1 -24.41 -1.05 -0.87
CA MET A 1 -22.96 -1.07 -0.59
C MET A 1 -22.48 0.35 -0.34
N SER A 2 -21.49 0.53 0.55
CA SER A 2 -20.95 1.86 0.85
C SER A 2 -20.14 2.39 -0.34
N ARG A 3 -20.08 3.72 -0.53
CA ARG A 3 -19.27 4.37 -1.59
C ARG A 3 -17.81 3.90 -1.55
N LEU A 4 -17.28 3.74 -0.33
CA LEU A 4 -15.92 3.27 -0.07
C LEU A 4 -15.69 1.83 -0.54
N THR A 5 -16.57 0.90 -0.17
CA THR A 5 -16.46 -0.50 -0.60
C THR A 5 -16.52 -0.61 -2.12
N ASN A 6 -17.43 0.13 -2.77
CA ASN A 6 -17.51 0.17 -4.24
C ASN A 6 -16.22 0.68 -4.89
N GLN A 7 -15.58 1.69 -4.29
CA GLN A 7 -14.32 2.23 -4.81
C GLN A 7 -13.19 1.21 -4.71
N ILE A 8 -13.09 0.49 -3.60
CA ILE A 8 -12.10 -0.56 -3.40
C ILE A 8 -12.38 -1.74 -4.33
N GLU A 9 -13.64 -2.11 -4.56
CA GLU A 9 -13.99 -3.13 -5.55
C GLU A 9 -13.59 -2.74 -6.97
N ARG A 10 -13.78 -1.47 -7.36
CA ARG A 10 -13.28 -0.95 -8.65
C ARG A 10 -11.76 -1.01 -8.72
N MET A 11 -11.07 -0.63 -7.65
CA MET A 11 -9.61 -0.70 -7.56
C MET A 11 -9.11 -2.13 -7.68
N PHE A 12 -9.75 -3.09 -7.00
CA PHE A 12 -9.42 -4.50 -7.10
C PHE A 12 -9.58 -5.02 -8.53
N ARG A 13 -10.67 -4.65 -9.23
CA ARG A 13 -10.87 -5.05 -10.64
C ARG A 13 -9.79 -4.50 -11.56
N ALA A 14 -9.41 -3.23 -11.39
CA ALA A 14 -8.33 -2.63 -12.18
C ALA A 14 -6.98 -3.30 -11.88
N ILE A 15 -6.70 -3.58 -10.60
CA ILE A 15 -5.50 -4.34 -10.20
C ILE A 15 -5.51 -5.74 -10.83
N ASN A 16 -6.63 -6.46 -10.80
CA ASN A 16 -6.76 -7.78 -11.40
C ASN A 16 -6.45 -7.75 -12.90
N HIS A 17 -7.02 -6.77 -13.60
CA HIS A 17 -6.79 -6.58 -15.03
C HIS A 17 -5.31 -6.31 -15.34
N ASP A 18 -4.68 -5.34 -14.65
CA ASP A 18 -3.37 -4.82 -15.03
C ASP A 18 -2.18 -5.59 -14.44
N PHE A 19 -2.39 -6.33 -13.35
CA PHE A 19 -1.33 -7.10 -12.68
C PHE A 19 -1.50 -8.60 -12.78
N PHE A 20 -2.73 -9.12 -12.92
CA PHE A 20 -3.06 -10.54 -12.82
C PHE A 20 -3.77 -11.10 -14.06
N ASP A 21 -3.79 -10.37 -15.18
CA ASP A 21 -4.40 -10.81 -16.45
C ASP A 21 -5.86 -11.31 -16.29
N ASP A 22 -6.62 -10.66 -15.41
CA ASP A 22 -8.00 -11.00 -15.05
C ASP A 22 -8.20 -12.41 -14.41
N GLU A 23 -7.13 -13.04 -13.90
CA GLU A 23 -7.17 -14.41 -13.34
C GLU A 23 -7.82 -14.50 -11.94
N LEU A 24 -7.88 -13.41 -11.16
CA LEU A 24 -8.41 -13.47 -9.80
C LEU A 24 -9.94 -13.56 -9.76
N GLU A 25 -10.44 -14.47 -8.94
CA GLU A 25 -11.84 -14.49 -8.53
C GLU A 25 -12.14 -13.25 -7.69
N MET A 26 -13.27 -12.59 -7.95
CA MET A 26 -13.66 -11.42 -7.16
C MET A 26 -13.97 -11.82 -5.70
N PRO A 27 -13.19 -11.36 -4.71
CA PRO A 27 -13.50 -11.61 -3.31
C PRO A 27 -14.63 -10.70 -2.83
N THR A 28 -15.23 -11.04 -1.68
CA THR A 28 -16.08 -10.09 -0.95
C THR A 28 -15.17 -9.08 -0.27
N ILE A 29 -15.24 -7.81 -0.69
CA ILE A 29 -14.46 -6.73 -0.10
C ILE A 29 -15.14 -6.24 1.17
N THR A 30 -14.40 -6.24 2.28
CA THR A 30 -14.86 -5.64 3.54
C THR A 30 -13.89 -4.57 4.04
N VAL A 31 -14.43 -3.63 4.81
CA VAL A 31 -13.65 -2.55 5.42
C VAL A 31 -13.98 -2.50 6.90
N VAL A 32 -13.31 -3.34 7.68
CA VAL A 32 -13.49 -3.41 9.14
C VAL A 32 -12.16 -3.24 9.87
N PRO A 33 -12.14 -2.61 11.06
CA PRO A 33 -10.92 -2.50 11.85
C PRO A 33 -10.32 -3.88 12.14
N THR A 34 -9.02 -4.03 11.91
CA THR A 34 -8.25 -5.18 12.39
C THR A 34 -7.00 -4.71 13.11
N ALA A 35 -6.66 -5.39 14.21
CA ALA A 35 -5.56 -5.00 15.08
C ALA A 35 -4.18 -5.51 14.61
N ARG A 36 -4.14 -6.43 13.64
CA ARG A 36 -2.94 -7.24 13.34
C ARG A 36 -2.40 -7.10 11.93
N ALA A 37 -3.17 -6.51 11.01
CA ALA A 37 -2.79 -6.41 9.61
C ALA A 37 -3.37 -5.15 8.97
N TYR A 38 -2.80 -4.77 7.83
CA TYR A 38 -3.30 -3.67 7.02
C TYR A 38 -4.44 -4.10 6.10
N ALA A 39 -4.29 -5.27 5.51
CA ALA A 39 -5.33 -6.03 4.85
C ALA A 39 -5.11 -7.52 5.15
N HIS A 40 -6.10 -8.37 4.85
CA HIS A 40 -5.92 -9.82 4.83
C HIS A 40 -6.95 -10.48 3.92
N VAL A 41 -6.58 -11.61 3.32
CA VAL A 41 -7.52 -12.53 2.67
C VAL A 41 -7.89 -13.71 3.57
N SER A 42 -9.15 -14.15 3.55
CA SER A 42 -9.56 -15.37 4.22
C SER A 42 -9.06 -16.61 3.46
N VAL A 43 -8.52 -17.60 4.18
CA VAL A 43 -8.05 -18.86 3.58
C VAL A 43 -9.23 -19.64 2.98
N GLU A 44 -10.30 -19.77 3.76
CA GLU A 44 -11.53 -20.41 3.36
C GLU A 44 -12.52 -19.40 2.75
N PRO A 45 -13.38 -19.82 1.81
CA PRO A 45 -14.45 -18.98 1.29
C PRO A 45 -15.60 -18.91 2.30
N ILE A 46 -15.59 -17.84 3.11
CA ILE A 46 -16.49 -17.66 4.25
C ILE A 46 -17.80 -16.92 3.93
N TRP A 47 -17.91 -16.31 2.75
CA TRP A 47 -19.11 -15.57 2.34
C TRP A 47 -19.98 -16.40 1.42
N GLU A 48 -21.28 -16.49 1.72
CA GLU A 48 -22.28 -17.09 0.83
C GLU A 48 -22.90 -16.01 -0.07
N CYS A 49 -22.75 -16.14 -1.39
CA CYS A 49 -23.17 -15.17 -2.39
C CYS A 49 -24.26 -15.76 -3.30
N GLY A 50 -25.40 -16.12 -2.71
CA GLY A 50 -26.50 -16.80 -3.41
C GLY A 50 -26.45 -18.32 -3.23
N LYS A 51 -27.12 -19.06 -4.11
CA LYS A 51 -27.09 -20.53 -4.06
C LYS A 51 -25.74 -21.05 -4.54
N ASP A 52 -25.04 -21.75 -3.66
CA ASP A 52 -23.81 -22.51 -3.92
C ASP A 52 -22.58 -21.71 -4.38
N VAL A 53 -22.61 -20.38 -4.34
CA VAL A 53 -21.44 -19.53 -4.58
C VAL A 53 -20.86 -19.13 -3.24
N LYS A 54 -19.63 -19.55 -2.97
CA LYS A 54 -18.86 -19.09 -1.81
C LYS A 54 -17.69 -18.22 -2.26
N ARG A 55 -17.39 -17.16 -1.50
CA ARG A 55 -16.29 -16.25 -1.79
C ARG A 55 -15.41 -16.05 -0.57
N ARG A 56 -14.12 -15.84 -0.84
CA ARG A 56 -13.16 -15.38 0.17
C ARG A 56 -13.43 -13.92 0.51
N GLU A 57 -13.10 -13.56 1.73
CA GLU A 57 -13.06 -12.17 2.16
C GLU A 57 -11.69 -11.59 1.83
N LEU A 58 -11.67 -10.37 1.30
CA LEU A 58 -10.50 -9.50 1.35
C LEU A 58 -10.89 -8.29 2.20
N ASN A 59 -10.42 -8.27 3.44
CA ASN A 59 -10.68 -7.18 4.36
C ASN A 59 -9.53 -6.19 4.35
N ILE A 60 -9.86 -4.91 4.28
CA ILE A 60 -8.91 -3.81 4.47
C ILE A 60 -9.23 -3.15 5.81
N SER A 61 -8.21 -2.98 6.65
CA SER A 61 -8.38 -2.33 7.93
C SER A 61 -8.86 -0.90 7.70
N SER A 62 -9.98 -0.51 8.31
CA SER A 62 -10.48 0.86 8.16
C SER A 62 -9.44 1.90 8.61
N SER A 63 -8.61 1.56 9.61
CA SER A 63 -7.48 2.37 10.11
C SER A 63 -6.32 2.49 9.13
N TYR A 64 -6.25 1.61 8.14
CA TYR A 64 -5.22 1.64 7.11
C TYR A 64 -5.49 2.66 6.02
N LEU A 65 -6.75 3.03 5.82
CA LEU A 65 -7.18 3.97 4.77
C LEU A 65 -6.67 5.40 4.98
N SER A 66 -6.00 5.70 6.10
CA SER A 66 -5.31 6.98 6.29
C SER A 66 -3.88 7.01 5.70
N ARG A 67 -3.44 5.93 5.03
CA ARG A 67 -2.14 5.89 4.35
C ARG A 67 -2.25 6.39 2.90
N PRO A 68 -1.13 6.81 2.30
CA PRO A 68 -1.07 7.13 0.87
C PRO A 68 -1.60 6.00 0.00
N LEU A 69 -2.27 6.35 -1.11
CA LEU A 69 -2.87 5.40 -2.05
C LEU A 69 -1.90 4.31 -2.50
N GLU A 70 -0.62 4.64 -2.73
CA GLU A 70 0.40 3.69 -3.18
C GLU A 70 0.59 2.53 -2.18
N LEU A 71 0.43 2.81 -0.90
CA LEU A 71 0.55 1.80 0.16
C LEU A 71 -0.74 0.97 0.30
N ILE A 72 -1.90 1.58 0.00
CA ILE A 72 -3.17 0.87 -0.09
C ILE A 72 -3.13 -0.12 -1.27
N VAL A 73 -2.71 0.34 -2.45
CA VAL A 73 -2.55 -0.48 -3.65
C VAL A 73 -1.51 -1.59 -3.44
N SER A 74 -0.37 -1.29 -2.82
CA SER A 74 0.61 -2.34 -2.47
C SER A 74 0.02 -3.44 -1.59
N SER A 75 -0.78 -3.09 -0.57
CA SER A 75 -1.45 -4.09 0.25
C SER A 75 -2.53 -4.86 -0.50
N LEU A 76 -3.27 -4.21 -1.41
CA LEU A 76 -4.24 -4.90 -2.25
C LEU A 76 -3.56 -5.93 -3.16
N ILE A 77 -2.46 -5.57 -3.82
CA ILE A 77 -1.69 -6.50 -4.65
C ILE A 77 -1.10 -7.62 -3.79
N HIS A 78 -0.63 -7.32 -2.58
CA HIS A 78 -0.12 -8.31 -1.63
C HIS A 78 -1.18 -9.38 -1.31
N GLU A 79 -2.37 -8.96 -0.91
CA GLU A 79 -3.47 -9.90 -0.62
C GLU A 79 -3.97 -10.61 -1.89
N SER A 80 -3.88 -9.96 -3.04
CA SER A 80 -4.20 -10.56 -4.34
C SER A 80 -3.22 -11.68 -4.70
N CYS A 81 -1.94 -11.56 -4.32
CA CYS A 81 -0.97 -12.64 -4.49
C CYS A 81 -1.31 -13.86 -3.62
N HIS A 82 -1.77 -13.64 -2.39
CA HIS A 82 -2.30 -14.72 -1.55
C HIS A 82 -3.54 -15.36 -2.17
N LEU A 83 -4.47 -14.55 -2.67
CA LEU A 83 -5.68 -15.03 -3.32
C LEU A 83 -5.37 -15.91 -4.54
N LEU A 84 -4.44 -15.48 -5.40
CA LEU A 84 -3.98 -16.26 -6.54
C LEU A 84 -3.40 -17.60 -6.11
N ASN A 85 -2.49 -17.58 -5.12
CA ASN A 85 -1.87 -18.80 -4.61
C ASN A 85 -2.93 -19.75 -4.00
N LEU A 86 -3.91 -19.23 -3.25
CA LEU A 86 -5.02 -20.01 -2.72
C LEU A 86 -5.88 -20.63 -3.84
N GLN A 87 -6.20 -19.88 -4.91
CA GLN A 87 -6.92 -20.40 -6.09
C GLN A 87 -6.17 -21.56 -6.76
N HIS A 88 -4.83 -21.48 -6.78
CA HIS A 88 -3.97 -22.52 -7.35
C HIS A 88 -3.58 -23.62 -6.36
N ASN A 89 -4.15 -23.63 -5.15
CA ASN A 89 -3.81 -24.58 -4.08
C ASN A 89 -2.31 -24.57 -3.71
N ILE A 90 -1.69 -23.39 -3.82
CA ILE A 90 -0.29 -23.15 -3.48
C ILE A 90 -0.21 -22.59 -2.06
N PHE A 91 0.50 -23.30 -1.19
CA PHE A 91 0.78 -22.82 0.17
C PHE A 91 2.00 -21.90 0.16
N ASP A 92 1.75 -20.60 0.31
CA ASP A 92 2.76 -19.55 0.19
C ASP A 92 3.21 -18.98 1.55
N THR A 93 2.53 -19.36 2.63
CA THR A 93 2.82 -19.01 4.02
C THR A 93 3.09 -20.24 4.88
N SER A 94 3.79 -20.05 6.00
CA SER A 94 4.17 -21.11 6.94
C SER A 94 3.93 -20.68 8.38
N ARG A 95 4.13 -21.59 9.35
CA ARG A 95 3.88 -21.37 10.79
C ARG A 95 2.45 -20.86 11.07
N GLY A 96 1.46 -21.55 10.53
CA GLY A 96 0.05 -21.16 10.68
C GLY A 96 -0.28 -19.84 10.01
N GLY A 97 0.22 -19.64 8.79
CA GLY A 97 -0.10 -18.45 7.97
C GLY A 97 0.69 -17.17 8.32
N THR A 98 1.65 -17.24 9.24
CA THR A 98 2.35 -16.04 9.73
C THR A 98 3.62 -15.70 8.95
N TYR A 99 4.24 -16.67 8.28
CA TYR A 99 5.57 -16.48 7.67
C TYR A 99 5.56 -16.70 6.17
N HIS A 100 5.73 -15.63 5.41
CA HIS A 100 5.75 -15.62 3.94
C HIS A 100 7.00 -16.29 3.37
N SER A 101 6.76 -17.29 2.53
CA SER A 101 7.79 -18.14 1.93
C SER A 101 8.42 -17.50 0.69
N LYS A 102 9.43 -18.18 0.11
CA LYS A 102 9.99 -17.79 -1.20
C LYS A 102 8.97 -17.94 -2.34
N VAL A 103 7.95 -18.78 -2.16
CA VAL A 103 6.87 -18.95 -3.14
C VAL A 103 6.04 -17.68 -3.19
N PHE A 104 5.63 -17.17 -2.03
CA PHE A 104 4.95 -15.87 -1.95
C PHE A 104 5.78 -14.77 -2.61
N ARG A 105 7.07 -14.70 -2.29
CA ARG A 105 7.98 -13.71 -2.88
C ARG A 105 7.96 -13.76 -4.41
N ALA A 106 8.04 -14.96 -4.99
CA ALA A 106 8.04 -15.13 -6.45
C ALA A 106 6.71 -14.66 -7.06
N THR A 107 5.57 -14.99 -6.43
CA THR A 107 4.26 -14.48 -6.86
C THR A 107 4.22 -12.95 -6.77
N ALA A 108 4.61 -12.36 -5.63
CA ALA A 108 4.60 -10.93 -5.42
C ALA A 108 5.48 -10.17 -6.43
N GLU A 109 6.70 -10.65 -6.68
CA GLU A 109 7.62 -10.04 -7.65
C GLU A 109 7.11 -10.15 -9.09
N ALA A 110 6.45 -11.25 -9.47
CA ALA A 110 5.83 -11.40 -10.78
C ALA A 110 4.68 -10.39 -11.00
N HIS A 111 3.98 -10.02 -9.93
CA HIS A 111 2.80 -9.14 -9.97
C HIS A 111 3.13 -7.70 -9.53
N GLY A 112 4.38 -7.28 -9.76
CA GLY A 112 4.76 -5.87 -9.65
C GLY A 112 5.05 -5.37 -8.25
N LEU A 113 5.28 -6.24 -7.26
CA LEU A 113 5.78 -5.84 -5.94
C LEU A 113 7.28 -6.04 -5.82
N ILE A 114 7.93 -5.21 -5.00
CA ILE A 114 9.26 -5.52 -4.48
C ILE A 114 9.06 -6.15 -3.11
N CYS A 115 9.54 -7.37 -2.93
CA CYS A 115 9.31 -8.13 -1.71
C CYS A 115 10.61 -8.30 -0.91
N THR A 116 10.65 -7.72 0.28
CA THR A 116 11.81 -7.79 1.18
C THR A 116 11.52 -8.68 2.39
N ARG A 117 12.58 -9.30 2.91
CA ARG A 117 12.48 -10.25 4.01
C ARG A 117 12.55 -9.54 5.36
N THR A 118 11.57 -9.80 6.21
CA THR A 118 11.56 -9.44 7.63
C THR A 118 11.96 -10.65 8.48
N GLU A 119 12.56 -10.39 9.65
CA GLU A 119 12.91 -11.46 10.59
C GLU A 119 11.67 -12.18 11.12
N LYS A 120 10.61 -11.41 11.42
CA LYS A 120 9.39 -11.91 12.07
C LYS A 120 8.41 -12.61 11.11
N TYR A 121 8.27 -12.10 9.89
CA TYR A 121 7.19 -12.50 8.98
C TYR A 121 7.68 -13.02 7.62
N GLY A 122 9.00 -13.14 7.41
CA GLY A 122 9.54 -13.68 6.15
C GLY A 122 9.44 -12.67 5.02
N TRP A 123 9.24 -13.14 3.78
CA TRP A 123 9.13 -12.30 2.59
C TRP A 123 7.79 -11.55 2.54
N SER A 124 7.61 -10.59 3.44
CA SER A 124 6.31 -10.00 3.78
C SER A 124 6.27 -8.51 3.57
N ASP A 125 7.43 -7.84 3.56
CA ASP A 125 7.46 -6.39 3.43
C ASP A 125 7.47 -5.98 1.96
N THR A 126 6.32 -5.47 1.53
CA THR A 126 6.04 -4.94 0.19
C THR A 126 5.81 -3.43 0.21
N SER A 127 6.16 -2.76 1.32
CA SER A 127 5.79 -1.37 1.58
C SER A 127 6.97 -0.45 1.87
N SER A 128 8.12 -1.00 2.26
CA SER A 128 9.36 -0.21 2.45
C SER A 128 9.98 0.27 1.14
N VAL A 129 9.82 -0.51 0.07
CA VAL A 129 10.25 -0.17 -1.28
C VAL A 129 9.11 -0.52 -2.23
N LEU A 130 8.65 0.46 -2.99
CA LEU A 130 7.61 0.29 -4.01
C LEU A 130 8.27 0.19 -5.38
N SER A 131 7.70 -0.64 -6.26
CA SER A 131 8.19 -0.77 -7.63
C SER A 131 7.78 0.42 -8.48
N ASP A 132 8.57 0.76 -9.49
CA ASP A 132 8.22 1.80 -10.45
C ASP A 132 6.91 1.45 -11.18
N ARG A 133 6.68 0.16 -11.52
CA ARG A 133 5.43 -0.31 -12.13
C ARG A 133 4.21 0.04 -11.28
N LEU A 134 4.28 -0.17 -9.96
CA LEU A 134 3.19 0.16 -9.04
C LEU A 134 2.99 1.67 -8.96
N LEU A 135 4.07 2.43 -8.83
CA LEU A 135 4.01 3.89 -8.73
C LEU A 135 3.42 4.52 -10.01
N ASP A 136 3.88 4.08 -11.18
CA ASP A 136 3.37 4.50 -12.47
C ASP A 136 1.88 4.14 -12.62
N TRP A 137 1.49 2.94 -12.19
CA TRP A 137 0.08 2.53 -12.20
C TRP A 137 -0.79 3.46 -11.35
N VAL A 138 -0.33 3.82 -10.15
CA VAL A 138 -1.06 4.75 -9.26
C VAL A 138 -1.16 6.15 -9.86
N LEU A 139 -0.13 6.60 -10.58
CA LEU A 139 -0.15 7.89 -11.28
C LEU A 139 -1.15 7.90 -12.45
N LEU A 140 -1.31 6.77 -13.15
CA LEU A 140 -2.26 6.63 -14.25
C LEU A 140 -3.72 6.50 -13.77
N HIS A 141 -3.94 6.03 -12.54
CA HIS A 141 -5.27 5.81 -11.97
C HIS A 141 -5.64 6.84 -10.88
N ASP A 142 -5.60 8.12 -11.25
CA ASP A 142 -5.90 9.24 -10.34
C ASP A 142 -7.33 9.18 -9.76
N GLU A 143 -8.27 8.53 -10.44
CA GLU A 143 -9.64 8.33 -9.96
C GLU A 143 -9.74 7.54 -8.65
N PHE A 144 -8.70 6.78 -8.27
CA PHE A 144 -8.67 6.07 -7.00
C PHE A 144 -8.23 6.95 -5.82
N ARG A 145 -7.70 8.16 -6.06
CA ARG A 145 -7.33 9.10 -4.98
C ARG A 145 -8.52 9.62 -4.19
N GLU A 146 -9.74 9.49 -4.71
CA GLU A 146 -10.96 9.84 -3.97
C GLU A 146 -11.08 9.07 -2.62
N ILE A 147 -10.40 7.93 -2.47
CA ILE A 147 -10.36 7.18 -1.20
C ILE A 147 -9.67 7.96 -0.07
N GLU A 148 -8.76 8.89 -0.43
CA GLU A 148 -8.02 9.74 0.50
C GLU A 148 -8.92 10.80 1.18
N LEU A 149 -10.14 11.02 0.65
CA LEU A 149 -11.14 11.94 1.25
C LEU A 149 -11.96 11.30 2.38
N CYS A 150 -11.81 9.99 2.61
CA CYS A 150 -12.72 9.21 3.45
C CYS A 150 -12.10 8.79 4.80
N ARG A 151 -11.59 9.74 5.60
CA ARG A 151 -11.43 9.53 7.06
C ARG A 151 -11.33 10.84 7.82
N ASN A 152 -12.47 11.34 8.33
CA ASN A 152 -12.46 12.24 9.48
C ASN A 152 -12.94 11.43 10.69
N VAL A 153 -12.03 11.08 11.62
CA VAL A 153 -12.39 10.42 12.87
C VAL A 153 -12.47 11.48 13.95
N PRO A 154 -13.66 11.85 14.43
CA PRO A 154 -13.78 12.75 15.57
C PRO A 154 -13.06 12.12 16.78
N GLY A 155 -12.05 12.81 17.32
CA GLY A 155 -11.25 12.34 18.46
C GLY A 155 -9.98 11.57 18.10
N LEU A 156 -9.72 11.27 16.83
CA LEU A 156 -8.40 10.90 16.33
C LEU A 156 -7.91 12.06 15.46
N SER A 157 -7.40 13.12 16.10
CA SER A 157 -6.91 14.29 15.37
C SER A 157 -5.91 13.84 14.30
N ALA A 158 -6.27 14.07 13.04
CA ALA A 158 -5.32 14.29 11.99
C ALA A 158 -4.30 15.30 12.53
N ILE A 159 -3.01 14.95 12.43
CA ILE A 159 -1.91 15.85 12.78
C ILE A 159 -2.20 17.19 12.11
N PRO A 160 -2.39 18.28 12.86
CA PRO A 160 -2.57 19.58 12.27
C PRO A 160 -1.22 20.03 11.73
N THR A 161 -1.20 20.32 10.43
CA THR A 161 -0.27 21.27 9.85
C THR A 161 -0.43 22.61 10.58
N GLY A 162 0.57 22.99 11.39
CA GLY A 162 0.88 24.39 11.73
C GLY A 162 -0.03 25.18 12.70
N ASN A 163 0.39 25.21 13.96
CA ASN A 163 0.42 26.32 14.95
C ASN A 163 -0.79 27.27 15.16
N ARG A 164 -1.40 27.18 16.36
CA ARG A 164 -1.22 28.15 17.48
C ARG A 164 -1.97 27.74 18.79
N ALA A 165 -1.23 27.80 19.91
CA ALA A 165 -1.57 28.01 21.34
C ALA A 165 -2.68 27.14 22.01
N ALA A 166 -2.31 26.15 22.85
CA ALA A 166 -2.21 26.19 24.34
C ALA A 166 -3.59 25.91 25.03
N GLU A 167 -3.76 24.96 25.95
CA GLU A 167 -2.92 24.54 27.09
C GLU A 167 -3.30 23.12 27.59
N GLY A 168 -2.29 22.31 27.97
CA GLY A 168 -2.44 21.22 28.96
C GLY A 168 -2.41 19.75 28.47
N GLY A 169 -1.23 19.12 28.49
CA GLY A 169 -1.10 17.65 28.50
C GLY A 169 0.22 17.07 27.98
N THR A 170 1.14 16.79 28.92
CA THR A 170 2.30 15.84 28.95
C THR A 170 3.12 15.47 27.69
N PRO A 171 4.45 15.25 27.84
CA PRO A 171 5.40 15.34 26.73
C PRO A 171 5.37 14.09 25.83
N VAL A 172 4.90 14.26 24.59
CA VAL A 172 5.13 13.29 23.51
C VAL A 172 6.48 13.61 22.88
N SER A 173 7.30 12.58 22.73
CA SER A 173 8.61 12.62 22.06
C SER A 173 8.53 13.34 20.71
N ALA A 174 9.55 14.18 20.46
CA ALA A 174 9.62 15.08 19.32
C ALA A 174 9.31 14.38 17.98
N PRO A 175 8.55 15.03 17.08
CA PRO A 175 8.35 14.52 15.73
C PRO A 175 9.70 14.40 15.03
N ARG A 176 9.97 13.23 14.43
CA ARG A 176 11.16 13.03 13.60
C ARG A 176 11.15 14.06 12.46
N PRO A 177 12.28 14.71 12.14
CA PRO A 177 12.32 15.70 11.07
C PRO A 177 11.90 15.08 9.74
N ASN A 178 11.10 15.81 8.97
CA ASN A 178 10.79 15.44 7.59
C ASN A 178 12.06 15.62 6.75
N HIS A 179 12.70 14.52 6.39
CA HIS A 179 14.01 14.53 5.75
C HIS A 179 13.95 14.50 4.22
N ASN A 180 12.87 14.95 3.59
CA ASN A 180 12.74 14.86 2.13
C ASN A 180 13.28 16.13 1.44
N HIS A 181 14.58 16.13 1.13
CA HIS A 181 15.24 17.21 0.40
C HIS A 181 15.00 17.05 -1.10
N ARG A 182 14.55 18.12 -1.77
CA ARG A 182 14.30 18.14 -3.21
C ARG A 182 15.40 18.93 -3.91
N TYR A 183 15.99 18.34 -4.94
CA TYR A 183 17.04 18.93 -5.75
C TYR A 183 16.57 19.07 -7.20
N VAL A 184 16.89 20.20 -7.82
CA VAL A 184 16.54 20.52 -9.20
C VAL A 184 17.80 20.89 -9.97
N CYS A 185 17.99 20.31 -11.15
CA CYS A 185 19.05 20.74 -12.05
C CYS A 185 18.70 22.12 -12.63
N PRO A 186 19.56 23.14 -12.48
CA PRO A 186 19.27 24.49 -12.98
C PRO A 186 19.30 24.58 -14.52
N ARG A 187 19.79 23.56 -15.21
CA ARG A 187 19.92 23.56 -16.68
C ARG A 187 18.80 22.80 -17.37
N CYS A 188 18.54 21.55 -16.98
CA CYS A 188 17.53 20.70 -17.62
C CYS A 188 16.25 20.51 -16.80
N GLY A 189 16.21 20.98 -15.55
CA GLY A 189 15.04 20.83 -14.68
C GLY A 189 14.87 19.44 -14.06
N ASN A 190 15.78 18.49 -14.29
CA ASN A 190 15.72 17.16 -13.67
C ASN A 190 15.64 17.25 -12.15
N ILE A 191 14.83 16.37 -11.54
CA ILE A 191 14.52 16.40 -10.11
C ILE A 191 15.10 15.15 -9.45
N ALA A 192 15.74 15.32 -8.29
CA ALA A 192 16.18 14.25 -7.42
C ALA A 192 15.71 14.51 -5.97
N ARG A 193 15.48 13.46 -5.19
CA ARG A 193 15.07 13.57 -3.78
C ARG A 193 15.98 12.74 -2.88
N SER A 194 16.25 13.23 -1.67
CA SER A 194 17.04 12.47 -0.69
C SER A 194 16.48 12.59 0.72
N GLY A 195 16.71 11.54 1.51
CA GLY A 195 16.41 11.47 2.94
C GLY A 195 17.39 12.22 3.86
N LYS A 196 18.29 13.04 3.31
CA LYS A 196 19.28 13.86 4.04
C LYS A 196 19.95 14.87 3.11
N ALA A 197 20.38 16.01 3.64
CA ALA A 197 21.09 17.02 2.84
C ALA A 197 22.38 16.43 2.23
N ILE A 198 22.45 16.38 0.90
CA ILE A 198 23.59 15.88 0.12
C ILE A 198 23.90 16.82 -1.05
N ASN A 199 25.11 16.71 -1.60
CA ASN A 199 25.47 17.38 -2.85
C ASN A 199 25.21 16.42 -4.01
N LEU A 200 24.34 16.81 -4.94
CA LEU A 200 24.03 16.03 -6.15
C LEU A 200 24.55 16.75 -7.40
N ILE A 201 25.01 15.96 -8.38
CA ILE A 201 25.35 16.40 -9.73
C ILE A 201 24.35 15.76 -10.69
N CYS A 202 23.82 16.55 -11.61
CA CYS A 202 23.00 16.02 -12.71
C CYS A 202 23.91 15.29 -13.71
N GLY A 203 23.66 14.00 -13.95
CA GLY A 203 24.48 13.20 -14.87
C GLY A 203 24.48 13.70 -16.32
N ASP A 204 23.37 14.29 -16.78
CA ASP A 204 23.25 14.79 -18.16
C ASP A 204 23.94 16.14 -18.36
N CYS A 205 23.80 17.02 -17.37
CA CYS A 205 24.31 18.39 -17.46
C CYS A 205 25.67 18.57 -16.81
N MET A 206 26.14 17.59 -16.02
CA MET A 206 27.36 17.64 -15.21
C MET A 206 27.47 18.88 -14.32
N VAL A 207 26.33 19.44 -13.89
CA VAL A 207 26.24 20.59 -12.99
C VAL A 207 25.67 20.19 -11.64
N LYS A 208 26.05 20.92 -10.60
CA LYS A 208 25.50 20.77 -9.26
C LYS A 208 23.99 21.08 -9.28
N MET A 209 23.20 20.16 -8.74
CA MET A 209 21.76 20.38 -8.52
C MET A 209 21.56 21.28 -7.30
N VAL A 210 20.56 22.16 -7.38
CA VAL A 210 20.22 23.11 -6.31
C VAL A 210 19.01 22.62 -5.54
N GLU A 211 18.96 22.87 -4.24
CA GLU A 211 17.79 22.53 -3.43
C GLU A 211 16.63 23.46 -3.79
N GLY A 212 15.41 22.92 -3.96
CA GLY A 212 14.25 23.71 -4.39
C GLY A 212 12.92 23.04 -4.16
#